data_AF-A0A3A4P091-F1
#
_entry.id   AF-A0A3A4P091-F1
#
_cell.length_a   1.000
_cell.length_b   1.000
_cell.length_c   1.000
_cell.angle_alpha   90.00
_cell.angle_beta   90.00
_cell.angle_gamma   90.00
#
_symmetry.space_group_name_H-M   'P 1'
#
loop_
_entity.id
_entity.type
_entity.pdbx_description
1 polymer ?
#
loop_
_entity_poly.entity_id
_entity_poly.type
_entity_poly.pdbx_seq_one_letter_code
_entity_poly.pdbx_strand_id
1 'polypeptide(L)'
;MKTFGREILWNLPPSTAVVMYLLLGGVLLLFGWRILSRIRAYRGGRPERENRLDRPGRRAMELLRNGLGQGRVLEKSPGGPIHLAIFSAFLALFLVTCLVAVEFDFGIRILDGRFYFAFKLFAETFGAILIVGVVAALVRRLVPRPDSPTRDAGDLGPLLLILGIALTGFLVESLRIAAT
;
A
#
# COMPACT_ATOMS: atom_id res chain seq x y z
N MET A 1 -15.35 4.79 -32.31
CA MET A 1 -15.28 5.64 -31.10
C MET A 1 -13.83 5.70 -30.64
N LYS A 2 -13.26 6.90 -30.47
CA LYS A 2 -11.93 7.06 -29.88
C LYS A 2 -12.01 6.54 -28.45
N THR A 3 -11.24 5.51 -28.14
CA THR A 3 -11.25 4.93 -26.79
C THR A 3 -10.26 5.71 -25.94
N PHE A 4 -10.72 6.20 -24.80
CA PHE A 4 -9.94 7.05 -23.89
C PHE A 4 -9.46 6.15 -22.75
N GLY A 5 -8.63 5.16 -23.09
CA GLY A 5 -8.08 4.19 -22.15
C GLY A 5 -6.56 4.28 -22.10
N ARG A 6 -5.97 3.80 -21.00
CA ARG A 6 -4.53 3.76 -20.80
C ARG A 6 -3.91 2.57 -21.55
N GLU A 7 -2.84 2.80 -22.29
CA GLU A 7 -1.97 1.72 -22.74
C GLU A 7 -1.16 1.19 -21.56
N ILE A 8 -1.40 -0.07 -21.19
CA ILE A 8 -0.67 -0.75 -20.12
C ILE A 8 0.66 -1.25 -20.69
N LEU A 9 1.76 -1.06 -19.95
CA LEU A 9 3.14 -1.30 -20.41
C LEU A 9 3.58 -0.43 -21.61
N TRP A 10 2.98 0.76 -21.76
CA TRP A 10 3.43 1.77 -22.71
C TRP A 10 4.95 2.01 -22.58
N ASN A 11 5.68 1.88 -23.68
CA ASN A 11 7.15 1.98 -23.77
C ASN A 11 7.97 0.82 -23.15
N LEU A 12 7.39 -0.37 -22.93
CA LEU A 12 8.13 -1.53 -22.42
C LEU A 12 8.08 -2.72 -23.39
N PRO A 13 9.19 -3.45 -23.60
CA PRO A 13 9.17 -4.68 -24.38
C PRO A 13 8.34 -5.75 -23.67
N PRO A 14 7.73 -6.70 -24.41
CA PRO A 14 6.91 -7.76 -23.83
C PRO A 14 7.63 -8.61 -22.76
N SER A 15 8.95 -8.75 -22.86
CA SER A 15 9.78 -9.44 -21.86
C SER A 15 9.71 -8.82 -20.47
N THR A 16 9.38 -7.53 -20.37
CA THR A 16 9.24 -6.83 -19.08
C THR A 16 8.13 -7.43 -18.23
N ALA A 17 7.02 -7.88 -18.84
CA ALA A 17 5.93 -8.53 -18.12
C ALA A 17 6.43 -9.82 -17.44
N VAL A 18 7.28 -10.60 -18.12
CA VAL A 18 7.88 -11.81 -17.55
C VAL A 18 8.74 -11.48 -16.33
N VAL A 19 9.61 -10.48 -16.44
CA VAL A 19 10.47 -10.03 -15.33
C VAL A 19 9.62 -9.55 -14.15
N MET A 20 8.57 -8.77 -14.41
CA MET A 20 7.62 -8.30 -13.39
C MET A 20 6.98 -9.47 -12.62
N TYR A 21 6.50 -10.49 -13.32
CA TYR A 21 5.87 -11.65 -12.67
C TYR A 21 6.88 -12.54 -11.93
N LEU A 22 8.12 -12.67 -12.42
CA LEU A 22 9.18 -13.35 -11.68
C LEU A 22 9.49 -12.64 -10.37
N LEU A 23 9.60 -11.31 -10.40
CA LEU A 23 9.81 -10.50 -9.18
C LEU A 23 8.61 -10.61 -8.23
N LEU A 24 7.38 -10.54 -8.73
CA LEU A 24 6.18 -10.74 -7.93
C LEU A 24 6.19 -12.12 -7.26
N GLY A 25 6.52 -13.18 -8.00
CA GLY A 25 6.68 -14.53 -7.47
C GLY A 25 7.72 -14.59 -6.34
N GLY A 26 8.88 -13.96 -6.53
CA GLY A 26 9.91 -13.85 -5.50
C GLY A 26 9.42 -13.13 -4.24
N VAL A 27 8.72 -12.01 -4.39
CA VAL A 27 8.11 -11.27 -3.27
C VAL A 27 7.08 -12.11 -2.52
N LEU A 28 6.19 -12.81 -3.24
CA LEU A 28 5.17 -13.67 -2.63
C LEU A 28 5.79 -14.85 -1.86
N LEU A 29 6.86 -15.46 -2.40
CA LEU A 29 7.59 -16.53 -1.72
C LEU A 29 8.24 -16.04 -0.42
N LEU A 30 8.94 -14.90 -0.47
CA LEU A 30 9.55 -14.30 0.71
C LEU A 30 8.50 -13.92 1.76
N PHE A 31 7.40 -13.29 1.32
CA PHE A 31 6.29 -12.91 2.18
C PHE A 31 5.65 -14.12 2.84
N GLY A 32 5.34 -15.17 2.06
CA GLY A 32 4.79 -16.42 2.57
C GLY A 32 5.72 -17.11 3.57
N TRP A 33 7.02 -17.20 3.26
CA TRP A 33 8.01 -17.78 4.16
C TRP A 33 8.10 -17.02 5.49
N ARG A 34 8.10 -15.68 5.44
CA ARG A 34 8.12 -14.82 6.64
C ARG A 34 6.85 -14.96 7.48
N ILE A 35 5.68 -15.02 6.84
CA ILE A 35 4.40 -15.29 7.53
C ILE A 35 4.44 -16.64 8.23
N LEU A 36 4.83 -17.71 7.52
CA LEU A 36 4.89 -19.05 8.09
C LEU A 36 5.86 -19.12 9.26
N SER A 37 7.02 -18.47 9.13
CA SER A 37 8.01 -18.38 10.21
C SER A 37 7.45 -17.67 11.44
N ARG A 38 6.70 -16.58 11.24
CA ARG A 38 6.04 -15.85 12.33
C ARG A 38 4.90 -16.65 12.97
N ILE A 39 4.08 -17.35 12.18
CA ILE A 39 3.02 -18.24 12.68
C ILE A 39 3.63 -19.36 13.53
N ARG A 40 4.72 -19.99 13.07
CA ARG A 40 5.44 -21.01 13.84
C ARG A 40 5.96 -20.46 15.17
N ALA A 41 6.55 -19.26 15.15
CA ALA A 41 7.03 -18.61 16.37
C ALA A 41 5.87 -18.35 17.37
N TYR A 42 4.71 -17.89 16.91
CA TYR A 42 3.54 -17.69 17.78
C TYR A 42 2.97 -19.01 18.31
N ARG A 43 2.97 -20.07 17.50
CA ARG A 43 2.51 -21.41 17.90
C ARG A 43 3.45 -22.11 18.90
N GLY A 44 4.71 -21.68 18.99
CA GLY A 44 5.67 -22.18 19.98
C GLY A 44 5.49 -21.60 21.39
N GLY A 45 4.54 -20.67 21.58
CA GLY A 45 4.20 -20.11 22.88
C GLY A 45 3.43 -21.09 23.78
N ARG A 46 3.07 -20.64 24.99
CA ARG A 46 2.24 -21.42 25.92
C ARG A 46 0.87 -21.76 25.28
N PRO A 47 0.29 -22.93 25.57
CA PRO A 47 -1.04 -23.27 25.07
C PRO A 47 -2.03 -22.16 25.42
N GLU A 48 -2.70 -21.63 24.39
CA GLU A 48 -3.67 -20.54 24.51
C GLU A 48 -4.82 -20.99 25.42
N ARG A 49 -5.06 -20.23 26.50
CA ARG A 49 -6.15 -20.51 27.46
C ARG A 49 -7.53 -20.07 26.95
N GLU A 50 -7.59 -19.37 25.82
CA GLU A 50 -8.79 -18.70 25.30
C GLU A 50 -9.25 -19.34 23.98
N ASN A 51 -10.56 -19.59 23.84
CA ASN A 51 -11.13 -20.09 22.59
C ASN A 51 -11.16 -18.98 21.54
N ARG A 52 -10.36 -19.08 20.48
CA ARG A 52 -10.22 -18.03 19.45
C ARG A 52 -11.32 -18.03 18.39
N LEU A 53 -12.19 -19.05 18.41
CA LEU A 53 -13.33 -19.19 17.49
C LEU A 53 -14.65 -18.75 18.12
N ASP A 54 -14.61 -18.22 19.34
CA ASP A 54 -15.80 -17.68 19.98
C ASP A 54 -16.24 -16.35 19.33
N ARG A 55 -17.55 -16.13 19.23
CA ARG A 55 -18.17 -14.87 18.75
C ARG A 55 -17.58 -14.34 17.43
N PRO A 56 -17.63 -15.14 16.34
CA PRO A 56 -16.96 -14.80 15.08
C PRO A 56 -17.43 -13.46 14.50
N GLY A 57 -18.71 -13.11 14.62
CA GLY A 57 -19.23 -11.83 14.13
C GLY A 57 -18.65 -10.60 14.85
N ARG A 58 -18.53 -10.67 16.18
CA ARG A 58 -17.93 -9.59 16.97
C ARG A 58 -16.44 -9.45 16.64
N ARG A 59 -15.71 -10.57 16.56
CA ARG A 59 -14.30 -10.57 16.19
C ARG A 59 -14.08 -10.07 14.76
N ALA A 60 -14.95 -10.42 13.81
CA ALA A 60 -14.91 -9.89 12.45
C ALA A 60 -15.11 -8.37 12.41
N MET A 61 -16.08 -7.85 13.17
CA MET A 61 -16.28 -6.40 13.30
C MET A 61 -15.06 -5.71 13.94
N GLU A 62 -14.47 -6.32 14.97
CA GLU A 62 -13.24 -5.81 15.59
C GLU A 62 -12.04 -5.83 14.63
N LEU A 63 -11.94 -6.84 13.76
CA LEU A 63 -10.93 -6.91 12.69
C LEU A 63 -11.14 -5.82 11.64
N LEU A 64 -12.38 -5.56 11.23
CA LEU A 64 -12.67 -4.48 10.28
C LEU A 64 -12.36 -3.12 10.90
N ARG A 65 -12.86 -2.86 12.11
CA ARG A 65 -12.67 -1.57 12.80
C ARG A 65 -11.21 -1.28 13.11
N ASN A 66 -10.46 -2.27 13.61
CA ASN A 66 -9.08 -2.06 14.04
C ASN A 66 -8.06 -2.34 12.94
N GLY A 67 -8.35 -3.27 12.03
CA GLY A 67 -7.49 -3.64 10.92
C GLY A 67 -7.64 -2.70 9.73
N LEU A 68 -8.85 -2.50 9.20
CA LEU A 68 -9.08 -1.57 8.08
C LEU A 68 -9.28 -0.15 8.56
N GLY A 69 -10.12 0.04 9.58
CA GLY A 69 -10.42 1.37 10.13
C GLY A 69 -9.32 1.96 11.01
N GLN A 70 -8.28 1.19 11.34
CA GLN A 70 -7.15 1.61 12.18
C GLN A 70 -7.59 2.24 13.51
N GLY A 71 -8.75 1.85 14.08
CA GLY A 71 -9.37 2.52 15.21
C GLY A 71 -8.47 2.72 16.43
N ARG A 72 -7.74 1.67 16.84
CA ARG A 72 -6.76 1.75 17.96
C ARG A 72 -5.53 2.60 17.64
N VAL A 73 -5.16 2.73 16.36
CA VAL A 73 -4.02 3.54 15.94
C VAL A 73 -4.37 5.02 15.99
N LEU A 74 -5.61 5.38 15.62
CA LEU A 74 -6.13 6.74 15.70
C LEU A 74 -6.09 7.33 17.12
N GLU A 75 -6.29 6.51 18.15
CA GLU A 75 -6.22 6.93 19.55
C GLU A 75 -4.83 7.49 19.93
N LYS A 76 -3.76 7.14 19.18
CA LYS A 76 -2.39 7.59 19.43
C LYS A 76 -2.04 8.89 18.70
N SER A 77 -2.65 10.00 19.13
CA SER A 77 -2.39 11.33 18.57
C SER A 77 -0.98 11.87 18.90
N PRO A 78 -0.31 12.61 17.98
CA PRO A 78 -0.73 12.95 16.62
C PRO A 78 -0.29 11.93 15.55
N GLY A 79 0.34 10.82 15.94
CA GLY A 79 0.85 9.81 14.99
C GLY A 79 -0.24 8.97 14.32
N GLY A 80 -1.38 8.81 14.98
CA GLY A 80 -2.51 8.00 14.53
C GLY A 80 -3.10 8.46 13.19
N PRO A 81 -3.53 9.73 13.06
CA PRO A 81 -4.04 10.27 11.78
C PRO A 81 -3.05 10.13 10.61
N ILE A 82 -1.75 10.33 10.88
CA ILE A 82 -0.69 10.16 9.86
C ILE A 82 -0.64 8.71 9.37
N HIS A 83 -0.69 7.74 10.28
CA HIS A 83 -0.71 6.32 9.91
C HIS A 83 -1.98 5.94 9.14
N LEU A 84 -3.14 6.45 9.56
CA LEU A 84 -4.38 6.20 8.84
C LEU A 84 -4.31 6.73 7.40
N ALA A 85 -3.78 7.95 7.21
CA ALA A 85 -3.61 8.53 5.87
C ALA A 85 -2.70 7.65 4.99
N ILE A 86 -1.52 7.26 5.50
CA ILE A 86 -0.58 6.38 4.78
C ILE A 86 -1.23 5.03 4.45
N PHE A 87 -1.85 4.38 5.43
CA PHE A 87 -2.49 3.08 5.26
C PHE A 87 -3.62 3.12 4.22
N SER A 88 -4.50 4.11 4.34
CA SER A 88 -5.66 4.26 3.45
C SER A 88 -5.22 4.56 2.02
N ALA A 89 -4.21 5.42 1.86
CA ALA A 89 -3.66 5.73 0.56
C ALA A 89 -2.92 4.55 -0.08
N PHE A 90 -2.13 3.81 0.71
CA PHE A 90 -1.50 2.60 0.23
C PHE A 90 -2.53 1.54 -0.20
N LEU A 91 -3.58 1.33 0.59
CA LEU A 91 -4.65 0.39 0.25
C LEU A 91 -5.41 0.82 -1.02
N ALA A 92 -5.73 2.10 -1.15
CA ALA A 92 -6.37 2.65 -2.33
C ALA A 92 -5.50 2.45 -3.59
N LEU A 93 -4.20 2.75 -3.52
CA LEU A 93 -3.26 2.56 -4.63
C LEU A 93 -3.03 1.08 -4.95
N PHE A 94 -3.04 0.20 -3.95
CA PHE A 94 -3.00 -1.24 -4.17
C PHE A 94 -4.22 -1.72 -4.98
N LEU A 95 -5.42 -1.25 -4.65
CA LEU A 95 -6.64 -1.57 -5.41
C LEU A 95 -6.58 -1.02 -6.84
N VAL A 96 -6.03 0.19 -7.03
CA VAL A 96 -5.74 0.76 -8.36
C VAL A 96 -4.84 -0.18 -9.16
N THR A 97 -3.75 -0.67 -8.56
CA THR A 97 -2.84 -1.64 -9.20
C THR A 97 -3.53 -2.96 -9.53
N CYS A 98 -4.35 -3.49 -8.62
CA CYS A 98 -5.13 -4.70 -8.88
C CYS A 98 -6.08 -4.54 -10.06
N LEU A 99 -6.74 -3.38 -10.20
CA LEU A 99 -7.64 -3.12 -11.32
C LEU A 99 -6.88 -3.07 -12.66
N VAL A 100 -5.69 -2.46 -12.67
CA VAL A 100 -4.79 -2.48 -13.85
C VAL A 100 -4.36 -3.89 -14.19
N ALA A 101 -4.00 -4.70 -13.19
CA ALA A 101 -3.63 -6.10 -13.40
C ALA A 101 -4.80 -6.90 -13.97
N VAL A 102 -6.02 -6.72 -13.44
CA VAL A 102 -7.21 -7.41 -13.96
C VAL A 102 -7.45 -7.09 -15.43
N GLU A 103 -7.36 -5.82 -15.83
CA GLU A 103 -7.49 -5.44 -17.23
C GLU A 103 -6.38 -6.05 -18.11
N PHE A 104 -5.14 -5.98 -17.64
CA PHE A 104 -3.98 -6.47 -18.37
C PHE A 104 -3.99 -7.99 -18.57
N ASP A 105 -4.24 -8.75 -17.49
CA ASP A 105 -4.09 -10.20 -17.48
C ASP A 105 -5.30 -10.93 -18.04
N PHE A 106 -6.50 -10.38 -17.85
CA PHE A 106 -7.75 -11.00 -18.33
C PHE A 106 -8.27 -10.36 -19.62
N GLY A 107 -7.66 -9.28 -20.10
CA GLY A 107 -8.11 -8.55 -21.29
C GLY A 107 -9.49 -7.90 -21.13
N ILE A 108 -9.95 -7.73 -19.88
CA ILE A 108 -11.25 -7.12 -19.58
C ILE A 108 -11.09 -5.61 -19.59
N ARG A 109 -11.73 -4.93 -20.54
CA ARG A 109 -11.62 -3.47 -20.68
C ARG A 109 -12.48 -2.76 -19.62
N ILE A 110 -11.85 -2.31 -18.54
CA ILE A 110 -12.48 -1.63 -17.40
C ILE A 110 -12.12 -0.14 -17.38
N LEU A 111 -10.86 0.19 -17.67
CA LEU A 111 -10.22 1.50 -17.63
C LEU A 111 -10.43 2.29 -18.93
N ASP A 112 -11.69 2.54 -19.29
CA ASP A 112 -12.06 3.35 -20.47
C ASP A 112 -13.06 4.47 -20.14
N GLY A 113 -13.07 5.50 -20.98
CA GLY A 113 -14.04 6.59 -20.95
C GLY A 113 -14.14 7.32 -19.60
N ARG A 114 -15.36 7.54 -19.11
CA ARG A 114 -15.61 8.28 -17.86
C ARG A 114 -15.04 7.60 -16.63
N PHE A 115 -15.00 6.27 -16.62
CA PHE A 115 -14.44 5.51 -15.50
C PHE A 115 -12.94 5.73 -15.40
N TYR A 116 -12.24 5.72 -16.54
CA TYR A 116 -10.80 6.00 -16.58
C TYR A 116 -10.44 7.34 -15.94
N PHE A 117 -11.20 8.41 -16.22
CA PHE A 117 -10.96 9.73 -15.62
C PHE A 117 -11.13 9.72 -14.09
N ALA A 118 -12.21 9.09 -13.59
CA ALA A 118 -12.43 8.98 -12.14
C ALA A 118 -11.33 8.13 -11.47
N PHE A 119 -10.96 7.02 -12.10
CA PHE A 119 -9.88 6.14 -11.67
C PHE A 119 -8.54 6.89 -11.58
N LYS A 120 -8.22 7.69 -12.60
CA LYS A 120 -7.00 8.49 -12.67
C LYS A 120 -6.94 9.56 -11.59
N LEU A 121 -8.02 10.33 -11.44
CA LEU A 121 -8.14 11.34 -10.37
C LEU A 121 -8.02 10.70 -8.99
N PHE A 122 -8.64 9.54 -8.79
CA PHE A 122 -8.55 8.77 -7.55
C PHE A 122 -7.11 8.34 -7.26
N ALA A 123 -6.42 7.74 -8.24
CA ALA A 123 -5.04 7.30 -8.11
C ALA A 123 -4.09 8.49 -7.79
N GLU A 124 -4.23 9.62 -8.48
CA GLU A 124 -3.41 10.80 -8.25
C GLU A 124 -3.68 11.44 -6.89
N THR A 125 -4.95 11.52 -6.47
CA THR A 125 -5.32 12.04 -5.15
C THR A 125 -4.71 11.21 -4.03
N PHE A 126 -4.85 9.88 -4.09
CA PHE A 126 -4.27 9.00 -3.07
C PHE A 126 -2.75 8.92 -3.14
N GLY A 127 -2.15 9.05 -4.34
CA GLY A 127 -0.71 9.24 -4.49
C GLY A 127 -0.21 10.48 -3.71
N ALA A 128 -0.90 11.61 -3.86
CA ALA A 128 -0.55 12.84 -3.16
C ALA A 128 -0.75 12.70 -1.63
N ILE A 129 -1.86 12.10 -1.19
CA ILE A 129 -2.11 11.80 0.24
C ILE A 129 -1.00 10.92 0.81
N LEU A 130 -0.55 9.90 0.07
CA LEU A 130 0.54 9.02 0.50
C LEU A 130 1.84 9.80 0.71
N ILE A 131 2.22 10.65 -0.26
CA ILE A 131 3.42 11.48 -0.15
C ILE A 131 3.33 12.40 1.06
N VAL A 132 2.23 13.14 1.22
CA VAL A 132 2.03 14.06 2.36
C VAL A 132 2.09 13.30 3.68
N GLY A 133 1.42 12.15 3.77
CA GLY A 133 1.43 11.30 4.96
C GLY A 133 2.84 10.81 5.32
N VAL A 134 3.61 10.32 4.34
CA VAL A 134 4.97 9.83 4.56
C VAL A 134 5.92 10.98 4.93
N VAL A 135 5.82 12.13 4.28
CA VAL A 135 6.60 13.32 4.64
C VAL A 135 6.28 13.76 6.07
N ALA A 136 5.00 13.82 6.46
CA ALA A 136 4.60 14.13 7.83
C ALA A 136 5.16 13.12 8.84
N ALA A 137 5.19 11.82 8.50
CA ALA A 137 5.78 10.78 9.34
C ALA A 137 7.30 10.94 9.48
N LEU A 138 8.00 11.26 8.39
CA LEU A 138 9.44 11.52 8.38
C LEU A 138 9.78 12.77 9.20
N VAL A 139 9.08 13.88 8.98
CA VAL A 139 9.26 15.13 9.74
C VAL A 139 9.06 14.86 11.22
N ARG A 140 7.99 14.16 11.61
CA ARG A 140 7.72 13.83 13.02
C ARG A 140 8.85 13.00 13.66
N ARG A 141 9.54 12.17 12.87
CA ARG A 141 10.62 11.29 13.34
C ARG A 141 12.00 11.98 13.36
N LEU A 142 12.24 12.88 12.41
CA LEU A 142 13.53 13.56 12.25
C LEU A 142 13.62 14.84 13.09
N VAL A 143 12.51 15.54 13.30
CA VAL A 143 12.45 16.75 14.14
C VAL A 143 12.58 16.36 15.62
N PRO A 144 13.63 16.80 16.33
CA PRO A 144 13.86 16.49 17.73
C PRO A 144 12.72 16.98 18.63
N ARG A 145 12.38 16.22 19.68
CA ARG A 145 11.54 16.68 20.81
C ARG A 145 12.40 16.78 22.07
N PRO A 146 12.24 17.84 22.89
CA PRO A 146 13.09 18.11 24.04
C PRO A 146 13.05 17.03 25.13
N ASP A 147 11.97 16.24 25.23
CA ASP A 147 11.75 15.31 26.36
C ASP A 147 11.93 13.82 26.04
N SER A 148 12.67 13.45 24.98
CA SER A 148 12.84 12.03 24.60
C SER A 148 14.27 11.53 24.89
N PRO A 149 14.50 10.76 25.96
CA PRO A 149 15.86 10.33 26.38
C PRO A 149 16.47 9.26 25.46
N THR A 150 15.67 8.64 24.59
CA THR A 150 16.11 7.57 23.70
C THR A 150 15.74 7.90 22.27
N ARG A 151 16.72 8.39 21.52
CA ARG A 151 16.62 8.54 20.08
C ARG A 151 16.93 7.20 19.44
N ASP A 152 15.99 6.27 19.50
CA ASP A 152 16.05 5.14 18.59
C ASP A 152 15.77 5.73 17.22
N ALA A 153 16.82 5.88 16.40
CA ALA A 153 16.69 6.21 14.98
C ALA A 153 16.06 5.00 14.30
N GLY A 154 14.79 4.73 14.63
CA GLY A 154 14.10 3.54 14.18
C GLY A 154 14.11 3.53 12.66
N ASP A 155 14.09 2.33 12.09
CA ASP A 155 14.23 2.07 10.67
C ASP A 155 13.43 3.05 9.80
N LEU A 156 14.16 3.91 9.06
CA LEU A 156 13.61 4.85 8.09
C LEU A 156 13.36 4.19 6.73
N GLY A 157 13.95 3.01 6.49
CA GLY A 157 13.94 2.31 5.22
C GLY A 157 12.53 2.18 4.63
N PRO A 158 11.53 1.68 5.37
CA PRO A 158 10.17 1.56 4.86
C PRO A 158 9.55 2.89 4.42
N LEU A 159 9.74 3.97 5.17
CA LEU A 159 9.20 5.30 4.82
C LEU A 159 9.87 5.84 3.55
N LEU A 160 11.19 5.71 3.45
CA LEU A 160 11.94 6.16 2.27
C LEU A 160 11.58 5.35 1.02
N LEU A 161 11.39 4.04 1.15
CA LEU A 161 10.96 3.18 0.05
C LEU A 161 9.55 3.53 -0.43
N ILE A 162 8.60 3.72 0.49
CA ILE A 162 7.22 4.12 0.13
C ILE A 162 7.24 5.50 -0.55
N LEU A 163 8.02 6.45 -0.03
CA LEU A 163 8.16 7.77 -0.64
C LEU A 163 8.76 7.66 -2.05
N GLY A 164 9.82 6.88 -2.21
CA GLY A 164 10.47 6.64 -3.50
C GLY A 164 9.51 6.04 -4.52
N ILE A 165 8.74 5.02 -4.15
CA ILE A 165 7.74 4.40 -5.03
C ILE A 165 6.65 5.41 -5.41
N ALA A 166 6.16 6.21 -4.47
CA ALA A 166 5.13 7.21 -4.75
C ALA A 166 5.63 8.31 -5.70
N LEU A 167 6.83 8.86 -5.45
CA LEU A 167 7.43 9.90 -6.30
C LEU A 167 7.74 9.38 -7.70
N THR A 168 8.33 8.19 -7.81
CA THR A 168 8.61 7.57 -9.11
C THR A 168 7.33 7.27 -9.89
N GLY A 169 6.24 6.91 -9.21
CA GLY A 169 4.92 6.76 -9.83
C GLY A 169 4.43 8.04 -10.53
N PHE A 170 4.50 9.19 -9.85
CA PHE A 170 4.16 10.48 -10.46
C PHE A 170 5.10 10.86 -11.60
N LEU A 171 6.41 10.69 -11.41
CA LEU A 171 7.40 10.99 -12.45
C LEU A 171 7.14 10.18 -13.73
N VAL A 172 6.92 8.87 -13.61
CA VAL A 172 6.62 8.00 -14.75
C VAL A 172 5.32 8.42 -15.43
N GLU A 173 4.29 8.78 -14.67
CA GLU A 173 3.03 9.24 -15.25
C GLU A 173 3.18 10.58 -15.98
N SER A 174 3.91 11.55 -15.41
CA SER A 174 4.19 12.83 -16.05
C SER A 174 4.96 12.64 -17.36
N LEU A 175 5.98 11.76 -17.36
CA LEU A 175 6.74 11.43 -18.57
C LEU A 175 5.86 10.77 -19.63
N ARG A 176 4.97 9.86 -19.23
CA ARG A 176 4.01 9.21 -20.13
C ARG A 176 3.10 10.25 -20.80
N ILE A 177 2.50 11.16 -20.02
CA ILE A 177 1.63 12.22 -20.54
C ILE A 177 2.39 13.16 -21.48
N ALA A 178 3.65 13.50 -21.16
CA ALA A 178 4.46 14.35 -22.01
C ALA A 178 4.77 13.73 -23.38
N ALA A 179 4.71 12.41 -23.49
CA ALA A 179 5.08 11.65 -24.69
C ALA A 179 3.90 11.07 -25.48
N THR A 180 2.67 11.12 -24.95
CA THR A 180 1.43 10.66 -25.61
C THR A 180 0.43 11.78 -25.78
#